data_AF-A0A5C4W288-F1
#
_entry.id   AF-A0A5C4W288-F1
#
_cell.length_a   1.000
_cell.length_b   1.000
_cell.length_c   1.000
_cell.angle_alpha   90.00
_cell.angle_beta   90.00
_cell.angle_gamma   90.00
#
_symmetry.space_group_name_H-M   'P 1'
#
loop_
_entity.id
_entity.type
_entity.pdbx_description
1 polymer ?
#
loop_
_entity_poly.entity_id
_entity_poly.type
_entity_poly.pdbx_seq_one_letter_code
_entity_poly.pdbx_strand_id
1 'polypeptide(L)'
;MPDLVVDGADKLCVRLLIELRDHVRTAGPGAVVHLIATDPAAPVDLPAWCHLTGHTYLGPVPGTERPTYALRVSGEALATQEAKPWHVA
;
A
#
# COMPACT_ATOMS: atom_id res chain seq x y z
N MET A 1 -10.03 13.65 0.04
CA MET A 1 -10.31 12.69 -1.05
C MET A 1 -8.98 12.01 -1.39
N PRO A 2 -8.95 10.72 -1.76
CA PRO A 2 -7.70 10.05 -2.12
C PRO A 2 -7.16 10.59 -3.45
N ASP A 3 -5.84 10.65 -3.56
CA ASP A 3 -5.15 11.01 -4.81
C ASP A 3 -5.11 9.81 -5.77
N LEU A 4 -5.16 8.58 -5.23
CA LEU A 4 -5.13 7.34 -5.99
C LEU A 4 -5.91 6.22 -5.30
N VAL A 5 -6.62 5.41 -6.08
CA VAL A 5 -7.30 4.19 -5.63
C VAL A 5 -6.71 2.99 -6.37
N VAL A 6 -6.29 1.96 -5.64
CA VAL A 6 -5.71 0.72 -6.18
C VAL A 6 -6.62 -0.46 -5.82
N ASP A 7 -7.03 -1.26 -6.81
CA ASP A 7 -7.88 -2.44 -6.63
C ASP A 7 -7.06 -3.74 -6.72
N GLY A 8 -6.95 -4.46 -5.60
CA GLY A 8 -6.36 -5.79 -5.56
C GLY A 8 -7.22 -6.80 -4.79
N ALA A 9 -8.54 -6.66 -4.86
CA ALA A 9 -9.50 -7.56 -4.21
C ALA A 9 -9.37 -9.04 -4.63
N ASP A 10 -8.71 -9.36 -5.75
CA ASP A 10 -8.51 -10.75 -6.22
C ASP A 10 -7.05 -11.21 -6.13
N LYS A 11 -6.18 -10.43 -5.47
CA LYS A 11 -4.72 -10.66 -5.46
C LYS A 11 -4.25 -11.09 -4.09
N LEU A 12 -3.50 -12.20 -4.05
CA LEU A 12 -2.75 -12.61 -2.86
C LEU A 12 -1.78 -11.48 -2.44
N CYS A 13 -1.58 -11.30 -1.13
CA CYS A 13 -0.84 -10.19 -0.54
C CYS A 13 0.44 -9.78 -1.29
N VAL A 14 1.22 -10.72 -1.81
CA VAL A 14 2.45 -10.43 -2.57
C VAL A 14 2.19 -9.65 -3.86
N ARG A 15 1.15 -10.01 -4.64
CA ARG A 15 0.82 -9.32 -5.90
C ARG A 15 0.25 -7.93 -5.64
N LEU A 16 -0.55 -7.78 -4.58
CA LEU A 16 -1.07 -6.50 -4.12
C LEU A 16 0.07 -5.52 -3.77
N LEU A 17 1.10 -5.99 -3.04
CA LEU A 17 2.24 -5.17 -2.64
C LEU A 17 3.11 -4.74 -3.84
N ILE A 18 3.27 -5.61 -4.85
CA ILE A 18 4.01 -5.25 -6.09
C ILE A 18 3.30 -4.12 -6.82
N GLU A 19 1.98 -4.22 -6.99
CA GLU A 19 1.22 -3.17 -7.67
C GLU A 19 1.15 -1.88 -6.86
N LEU A 20 0.98 -1.98 -5.54
CA LEU A 20 1.02 -0.83 -4.65
C LEU A 20 2.34 -0.06 -4.78
N ARG A 21 3.47 -0.76 -4.83
CA ARG A 21 4.80 -0.15 -5.03
C ARG A 21 4.84 0.70 -6.31
N ASP A 22 4.38 0.15 -7.44
CA ASP A 22 4.44 0.83 -8.74
C ASP A 22 3.54 2.08 -8.75
N HIS A 23 2.37 1.97 -8.13
CA HIS A 23 1.43 3.08 -7.94
C HIS A 23 1.99 4.17 -7.02
N VAL A 24 2.61 3.78 -5.92
CA VAL A 24 3.23 4.70 -4.95
C VAL A 24 4.40 5.47 -5.58
N ARG A 25 5.21 4.80 -6.41
CA ARG A 25 6.27 5.46 -7.20
C ARG A 25 5.74 6.53 -8.15
N THR A 26 4.52 6.34 -8.64
CA THR A 26 3.88 7.25 -9.61
C THR A 26 3.13 8.39 -8.92
N ALA A 27 2.53 8.15 -7.75
CA ALA A 27 1.73 9.13 -7.01
C ALA A 27 2.58 10.25 -6.38
N GLY A 28 3.84 9.96 -6.07
CA GLY A 28 4.79 10.93 -5.51
C GLY A 28 4.63 11.21 -4.01
N PRO A 29 5.59 11.92 -3.39
CA PRO A 29 5.59 12.19 -1.95
C PRO A 29 4.35 12.93 -1.46
N GLY A 30 3.80 12.50 -0.33
CA GLY A 30 2.63 13.13 0.31
C GLY A 30 1.27 12.63 -0.17
N ALA A 31 1.22 11.91 -1.30
CA ALA A 31 -0.02 11.36 -1.86
C ALA A 31 -0.66 10.35 -0.90
N VAL A 32 -1.99 10.35 -0.84
CA VAL A 32 -2.78 9.36 -0.08
C VAL A 32 -3.35 8.32 -1.04
N VAL A 33 -2.97 7.06 -0.82
CA VAL A 33 -3.42 5.91 -1.58
C VAL A 33 -4.48 5.16 -0.79
N HIS A 34 -5.63 4.91 -1.42
CA HIS A 34 -6.64 3.98 -0.92
C HIS A 34 -6.49 2.63 -1.63
N LEU A 35 -6.17 1.60 -0.88
CA LEU A 35 -5.96 0.24 -1.35
C LEU A 35 -7.15 -0.64 -0.97
N ILE A 36 -7.84 -1.19 -1.96
CA ILE A 36 -8.89 -2.19 -1.74
C ILE A 36 -8.24 -3.56 -1.71
N ALA A 37 -8.37 -4.24 -0.57
CA ALA A 37 -7.77 -5.55 -0.35
C ALA A 37 -8.72 -6.43 0.47
N THR A 38 -9.09 -7.59 -0.06
CA THR A 38 -9.96 -8.56 0.63
C THR A 38 -9.16 -9.63 1.38
N ASP A 39 -7.84 -9.66 1.18
CA ASP A 39 -6.93 -10.59 1.84
C ASP A 39 -6.97 -10.35 3.37
N PRO A 40 -7.28 -11.38 4.19
CA PRO A 40 -7.32 -11.24 5.64
C PRO A 40 -5.95 -10.90 6.25
N ALA A 41 -4.84 -11.08 5.52
CA ALA A 41 -3.51 -10.68 5.97
C ALA A 41 -3.23 -9.18 5.77
N ALA A 42 -3.99 -8.47 4.92
CA ALA A 42 -3.76 -7.05 4.61
C ALA A 42 -3.72 -6.12 5.84
N PRO A 43 -4.58 -6.27 6.88
CA PRO A 43 -4.49 -5.48 8.10
C PRO A 43 -3.16 -5.60 8.86
N VAL A 44 -2.42 -6.70 8.66
CA VAL A 44 -1.14 -6.96 9.33
C VAL A 44 0.03 -6.60 8.41
N ASP A 45 -0.06 -6.98 7.13
CA ASP A 45 1.02 -6.81 6.17
C ASP A 45 1.19 -5.37 5.71
N LEU A 46 0.11 -4.60 5.56
CA LEU A 46 0.19 -3.20 5.14
C LEU A 46 0.90 -2.29 6.15
N PRO A 47 0.59 -2.33 7.46
CA PRO A 47 1.37 -1.60 8.45
C PRO A 47 2.84 -2.00 8.46
N ALA A 48 3.13 -3.31 8.38
CA ALA A 48 4.50 -3.82 8.39
C ALA A 48 5.30 -3.35 7.16
N TRP A 49 4.69 -3.41 5.98
CA TRP A 49 5.29 -2.92 4.73
C TRP A 49 5.49 -1.40 4.75
N CYS A 50 4.51 -0.64 5.24
CA CYS A 50 4.64 0.81 5.39
C CYS A 50 5.81 1.15 6.33
N HIS A 51 5.93 0.45 7.46
CA HIS A 51 7.05 0.64 8.38
C HIS A 51 8.40 0.31 7.73
N LEU A 52 8.50 -0.82 7.04
CA LEU A 52 9.71 -1.25 6.33
C LEU A 52 10.17 -0.24 5.28
N THR A 53 9.22 0.32 4.54
CA THR A 53 9.47 1.23 3.42
C THR A 53 9.57 2.70 3.84
N GLY A 54 9.12 3.06 5.04
CA GLY A 54 9.04 4.45 5.49
C GLY A 54 7.78 5.18 5.03
N HIS A 55 6.81 4.49 4.43
CA HIS A 55 5.46 5.03 4.20
C HIS A 55 4.66 5.13 5.50
N THR A 56 3.64 5.99 5.52
CA THR A 56 2.78 6.13 6.71
C THR A 56 1.47 5.37 6.49
N TYR A 57 1.24 4.32 7.28
CA TYR A 57 -0.06 3.66 7.29
C TYR A 57 -1.10 4.53 8.02
N LEU A 58 -2.25 4.79 7.38
CA LEU A 58 -3.33 5.64 7.92
C LEU A 58 -4.50 4.84 8.49
N GLY A 59 -4.54 3.52 8.25
CA GLY A 59 -5.58 2.64 8.77
C GLY A 59 -6.68 2.28 7.76
N PRO A 60 -7.67 1.49 8.18
CA PRO A 60 -8.83 1.17 7.38
C PRO A 60 -9.71 2.41 7.13
N VAL A 61 -10.26 2.53 5.93
CA VAL A 61 -11.21 3.59 5.56
C VAL A 61 -12.62 3.16 5.96
N PRO A 62 -13.30 3.87 6.88
CA PRO A 62 -14.65 3.50 7.30
C PRO A 62 -15.68 3.78 6.21
N GLY A 63 -16.78 3.02 6.21
CA GLY A 63 -17.93 3.25 5.33
C GLY A 63 -17.73 2.82 3.87
N THR A 64 -16.71 2.02 3.58
CA THR A 64 -16.48 1.45 2.24
C THR A 64 -17.18 0.10 2.11
N GLU A 65 -17.77 -0.17 0.94
CA GLU A 65 -18.43 -1.45 0.66
C GLU A 65 -17.43 -2.62 0.61
N ARG A 66 -16.19 -2.34 0.19
CA ARG A 66 -15.08 -3.29 0.13
C ARG A 66 -14.00 -2.91 1.15
N PRO A 67 -13.26 -3.86 1.75
CA PRO A 67 -12.24 -3.53 2.74
C PRO A 67 -11.15 -2.68 2.09
N THR A 68 -11.03 -1.45 2.58
CA THR A 68 -10.16 -0.42 2.00
C THR A 68 -9.23 0.10 3.08
N TYR A 69 -7.96 0.26 2.73
CA TYR A 69 -6.90 0.70 3.63
C TYR A 69 -6.21 1.93 3.05
N ALA A 70 -5.94 2.92 3.89
CA ALA A 70 -5.27 4.14 3.50
C ALA A 70 -3.81 4.14 3.95
N LEU A 71 -2.93 4.66 3.09
CA LEU A 71 -1.54 4.96 3.43
C LEU A 71 -1.09 6.24 2.71
N ARG A 72 -0.11 6.92 3.29
CA ARG A 72 0.52 8.11 2.73
C ARG A 72 1.93 7.79 2.26
N VAL A 73 2.21 8.21 1.03
CA VAL A 73 3.53 8.10 0.41
C VAL A 73 4.49 9.06 1.10
N SER A 74 5.67 8.55 1.44
CA SER A 74 6.75 9.35 2.02
C SER A 74 7.78 9.61 0.92
N GLY A 75 8.33 10.82 0.88
CA GLY A 75 9.38 11.18 -0.08
C GLY A 75 10.74 10.60 0.27
N GLU A 76 10.92 10.14 1.50
CA GLU A 76 12.13 9.46 1.97
C GLU A 76 11.96 7.93 1.98
N ALA A 77 10.91 7.42 1.34
CA ALA A 77 10.64 6.00 1.36
C ALA A 77 11.73 5.19 0.64
N LEU A 78 12.16 4.11 1.29
CA LEU A 78 13.12 3.17 0.74
C LEU A 78 12.50 2.41 -0.43
N ALA A 79 13.18 2.41 -1.57
CA ALA A 79 12.80 1.57 -2.69
C ALA A 79 12.91 0.10 -2.30
N THR A 80 11.95 -0.73 -2.72
CA THR A 80 11.97 -2.17 -2.50
C THR A 80 12.39 -2.92 -3.75
N GLN A 81 13.04 -4.07 -3.58
CA GLN A 81 13.52 -4.90 -4.70
C GLN A 81 12.36 -5.39 -5.57
N GLU A 82 12.59 -5.45 -6.88
CA GLU A 82 11.53 -5.70 -7.86
C GLU A 82 10.81 -7.06 -7.65
N ALA A 83 11.61 -8.09 -7.37
CA ALA A 83 11.14 -9.47 -7.16
C ALA A 83 10.84 -9.82 -5.69
N LYS A 84 11.23 -8.96 -4.74
CA LYS A 84 11.09 -9.19 -3.30
C LYS A 84 10.68 -7.87 -2.62
N PRO A 85 9.41 -7.46 -2.69
CA PRO A 85 8.94 -6.16 -2.18
C PRO A 85 9.02 -6.02 -0.64
N TRP A 86 9.44 -7.08 0.06
CA TRP A 86 9.77 -7.11 1.49
C TRP A 86 11.27 -6.96 1.78
N HIS A 87 12.11 -6.78 0.76
CA HIS A 87 13.51 -6.38 0.91
C HIS A 87 13.70 -4.96 0.38
N VAL A 88 14.31 -4.11 1.20
CA VAL A 88 14.81 -2.80 0.77
C VAL A 88 15.96 -2.99 -0.23
N ALA A 89 16.01 -2.14 -1.25
CA ALA A 89 17.01 -2.14 -2.31
C ALA A 89 18.31 -1.48 -1.87
#